data_AF-A0A8J1U3T0-F1
#
_entry.id   AF-A0A8J1U3T0-F1
#
_cell.length_a   1.000
_cell.length_b   1.000
_cell.length_c   1.000
_cell.angle_alpha   90.00
_cell.angle_beta   90.00
_cell.angle_gamma   90.00
#
_symmetry.space_group_name_H-M   'P 1'
#
loop_
_entity.id
_entity.type
_entity.pdbx_description
1 polymer ?
#
loop_
_entity_poly.entity_id
_entity_poly.type
_entity_poly.pdbx_seq_one_letter_code
_entity_poly.pdbx_strand_id
1 'polypeptide(L)'
;MHRSYQSILPTHNKLLQQKWDDTYYNEHKKKVKEARSMVDTKAPRTYLHLHLKPKKLQLEEERLATIERDNRILLEKMAYIMRTRGRVDNWNNYEYKSLNREKRQRELLRVTRENQAILQRITMRKPELSAEEDHKNWLQNLQFMDNISQYPKNWWKNDKDDKETSRSAHSRTKSENEAAEENEQQENDETRDSDENNKDNEKQEDKTDSDEQKDNEEQKVDDDKDEEIEQKETETA
;
A
#
# COMPACT_ATOMS: atom_id res chain seq x y z
N MET A 1 -2.35 23.37 71.62
CA MET A 1 -1.98 24.78 71.33
C MET A 1 -3.23 25.61 71.08
N HIS A 2 -3.84 26.21 72.12
CA HIS A 2 -5.08 26.99 71.99
C HIS A 2 -4.90 28.50 72.20
N ARG A 3 -3.73 28.91 72.68
CA ARG A 3 -3.38 30.33 72.89
C ARG A 3 -3.25 31.09 71.56
N SER A 4 -2.78 30.44 70.50
CA SER A 4 -2.58 31.00 69.16
C SER A 4 -3.83 31.05 68.29
N TYR A 5 -4.88 30.29 68.62
CA TYR A 5 -6.16 30.32 67.90
C TYR A 5 -6.75 31.72 67.98
N GLN A 6 -7.29 32.27 66.89
CA GLN A 6 -7.88 33.62 66.86
C GLN A 6 -9.36 33.49 66.52
N SER A 7 -10.24 33.83 67.47
CA SER A 7 -11.68 33.82 67.25
C SER A 7 -12.13 35.12 66.60
N ILE A 8 -13.09 35.03 65.68
CA ILE A 8 -13.62 36.18 64.93
C ILE A 8 -14.48 37.07 65.84
N LEU A 9 -15.17 36.45 66.81
CA LEU A 9 -15.95 37.13 67.83
C LEU A 9 -15.20 37.10 69.17
N PRO A 10 -15.41 38.10 70.07
CA PRO A 10 -14.88 38.05 71.42
C PRO A 10 -15.42 36.84 72.19
N THR A 11 -14.54 36.05 72.81
CA THR A 11 -14.93 34.85 73.55
C THR A 11 -14.28 34.81 74.93
N HIS A 12 -15.01 34.27 75.90
CA HIS A 12 -14.53 34.15 77.28
C HIS A 12 -13.54 32.99 77.46
N ASN A 13 -13.68 31.90 76.68
CA ASN A 13 -12.79 30.74 76.74
C ASN A 13 -12.34 30.32 75.34
N LYS A 14 -11.06 30.62 75.06
CA LYS A 14 -10.42 30.39 73.75
C LYS A 14 -10.26 28.90 73.39
N LEU A 15 -10.08 28.04 74.40
CA LEU A 15 -9.94 26.59 74.18
C LEU A 15 -11.25 25.95 73.73
N LEU A 16 -12.36 26.35 74.37
CA LEU A 16 -13.68 25.85 74.03
C LEU A 16 -14.12 26.35 72.65
N GLN A 17 -13.85 27.63 72.36
CA GLN A 17 -14.15 28.19 71.05
C GLN A 17 -13.41 27.46 69.93
N GLN A 18 -12.10 27.22 70.08
CA GLN A 18 -11.32 26.46 69.10
C GLN A 18 -11.92 25.07 68.84
N LYS A 19 -12.28 24.34 69.91
CA LYS A 19 -12.90 23.01 69.78
C LYS A 19 -14.22 23.06 69.02
N TRP A 20 -15.07 24.05 69.31
CA TRP A 20 -16.34 24.20 68.61
C TRP A 20 -16.15 24.54 67.14
N ASP A 21 -15.29 25.50 66.83
CA ASP A 21 -14.96 25.86 65.45
C ASP A 21 -14.40 24.68 64.66
N ASP A 22 -13.49 23.90 65.26
CA ASP A 22 -12.96 22.68 64.64
C ASP A 22 -14.08 21.65 64.38
N THR A 23 -15.02 21.48 65.32
CA THR A 23 -16.16 20.57 65.11
C THR A 23 -17.11 21.05 64.02
N TYR A 24 -17.45 22.34 63.99
CA TYR A 24 -18.30 22.94 62.96
C TYR A 24 -17.64 22.87 61.58
N TYR A 25 -16.33 23.13 61.52
CA TYR A 25 -15.57 23.03 60.28
C TYR A 25 -15.56 21.59 59.74
N ASN A 26 -15.33 20.60 60.61
CA ASN A 26 -15.36 19.19 60.24
C ASN A 26 -16.76 18.75 59.79
N GLU A 27 -17.82 19.19 60.48
CA GLU A 27 -19.20 18.91 60.10
C GLU A 27 -19.55 19.54 58.75
N HIS A 28 -19.17 20.79 58.52
CA HIS A 28 -19.35 21.48 57.24
C HIS A 28 -18.62 20.74 56.12
N LYS A 29 -17.35 20.36 56.34
CA LYS A 29 -16.57 19.61 55.36
C LYS A 29 -17.21 18.26 55.03
N LYS A 30 -17.80 17.58 56.01
CA LYS A 30 -18.57 16.35 55.81
C LYS A 30 -19.82 16.60 54.97
N LYS A 31 -20.61 17.64 55.29
CA LYS A 31 -21.80 18.05 54.51
C LYS A 31 -21.47 18.39 53.06
N VAL A 32 -20.38 19.10 52.81
CA VAL A 32 -19.91 19.42 51.45
C VAL A 32 -19.50 18.15 50.69
N LYS A 33 -18.79 17.22 51.35
CA LYS A 33 -18.37 15.95 50.73
C LYS A 33 -19.54 15.02 50.43
N GLU A 34 -20.56 15.01 51.28
CA GLU A 34 -21.76 14.20 51.14
C GLU A 34 -22.82 14.84 50.24
N ALA A 35 -22.66 16.12 49.88
CA ALA A 35 -23.58 16.82 48.99
C ALA A 35 -23.58 16.15 47.61
N ARG A 36 -24.72 15.58 47.23
CA ARG A 36 -24.94 14.97 45.91
C ARG A 36 -25.31 16.07 44.91
N SER A 37 -24.84 15.95 43.67
CA SER A 37 -25.29 16.85 42.60
C SER A 37 -26.80 16.68 42.38
N MET A 38 -27.54 17.79 42.39
CA MET A 38 -28.98 17.80 42.16
C MET A 38 -29.33 17.53 40.68
N VAL A 39 -28.39 17.81 39.79
CA VAL A 39 -28.54 17.65 38.34
C VAL A 39 -27.64 16.51 37.87
N ASP A 40 -28.16 15.70 36.95
CA ASP A 40 -27.36 14.70 36.26
C ASP A 40 -26.36 15.39 35.32
N THR A 41 -25.07 15.14 35.55
CA THR A 41 -23.97 15.67 34.75
C THR A 41 -23.30 14.58 33.91
N LYS A 42 -23.88 13.37 33.86
CA LYS A 42 -23.35 12.27 33.06
C LYS A 42 -23.58 12.51 31.57
N ALA A 43 -22.68 11.96 30.76
CA ALA A 43 -22.84 11.95 29.32
C ALA A 43 -24.09 11.13 28.94
N PRO A 44 -24.86 11.57 27.91
CA PRO A 44 -25.99 10.81 27.41
C PRO A 44 -25.53 9.46 26.84
N ARG A 45 -26.43 8.46 26.91
CA ARG A 45 -26.15 7.12 26.38
C ARG A 45 -25.98 7.17 24.86
N THR A 46 -24.84 6.67 24.38
CA THR A 46 -24.60 6.47 22.95
C THR A 46 -25.28 5.20 22.47
N TYR A 47 -25.89 5.24 21.29
CA TYR A 47 -26.55 4.08 20.68
C TYR A 47 -25.71 3.55 19.52
N LEU A 48 -25.47 2.24 19.48
CA LEU A 48 -24.64 1.61 18.46
C LEU A 48 -25.20 1.81 17.04
N HIS A 49 -26.53 1.81 16.88
CA HIS A 49 -27.19 2.00 15.58
C HIS A 49 -27.00 3.41 14.99
N LEU A 50 -26.53 4.37 15.79
CA LEU A 50 -26.20 5.72 15.32
C LEU A 50 -24.84 5.76 14.62
N HIS A 51 -23.91 4.90 15.05
CA HIS A 51 -22.56 4.80 14.50
C HIS A 51 -22.42 3.64 13.50
N LEU A 52 -23.21 2.59 13.65
CA LEU A 52 -23.22 1.42 12.77
C LEU A 52 -24.62 1.19 12.19
N LYS A 53 -24.67 0.63 10.98
CA LYS A 53 -25.92 0.20 10.34
C LYS A 53 -26.07 -1.33 10.48
N PRO A 54 -26.61 -1.85 11.60
CA PRO A 54 -26.61 -3.28 11.89
C PRO A 54 -27.32 -4.12 10.82
N LYS A 55 -28.43 -3.61 10.27
CA LYS A 55 -29.15 -4.28 9.18
C LYS A 55 -28.35 -4.40 7.88
N LYS A 56 -27.50 -3.40 7.58
CA LYS A 56 -26.63 -3.46 6.41
C LYS A 56 -25.57 -4.54 6.60
N LEU A 57 -24.97 -4.59 7.79
CA LEU A 57 -23.95 -5.59 8.13
C LEU A 57 -24.52 -7.01 8.04
N GLN A 58 -25.70 -7.23 8.62
CA GLN A 58 -26.41 -8.51 8.55
C GLN A 58 -26.67 -8.95 7.11
N LEU A 59 -27.16 -8.04 6.25
CA LEU A 59 -27.48 -8.38 4.87
C LEU A 59 -26.23 -8.76 4.05
N GLU A 60 -25.10 -8.08 4.31
CA GLU A 60 -23.83 -8.44 3.68
C GLU A 60 -23.36 -9.83 4.13
N GLU A 61 -23.47 -10.14 5.43
CA GLU A 61 -23.13 -11.45 5.99
C GLU A 61 -24.01 -12.57 5.40
N GLU A 62 -25.32 -12.36 5.30
CA GLU A 62 -26.25 -13.31 4.67
C GLU A 62 -25.94 -13.53 3.18
N ARG A 63 -25.56 -12.46 2.47
CA ARG A 63 -25.13 -12.54 1.07
C ARG A 63 -23.85 -13.36 0.93
N LEU A 64 -22.83 -13.08 1.75
CA LEU A 64 -21.57 -13.82 1.74
C LEU A 64 -21.78 -15.31 2.08
N ALA A 65 -22.59 -15.61 3.10
CA ALA A 65 -22.92 -16.99 3.45
C ALA A 65 -23.65 -17.75 2.32
N THR A 66 -24.41 -17.03 1.48
CA THR A 66 -25.05 -17.61 0.30
C THR A 66 -24.02 -17.92 -0.78
N ILE A 67 -23.14 -16.96 -1.09
CA ILE A 67 -22.06 -17.15 -2.06
C ILE A 67 -21.14 -18.31 -1.64
N GLU A 68 -20.76 -18.40 -0.38
CA GLU A 68 -19.91 -19.48 0.13
C GLU A 68 -20.56 -20.86 -0.01
N ARG A 69 -21.86 -20.97 0.28
CA ARG A 69 -22.62 -22.21 0.10
C ARG A 69 -22.66 -22.63 -1.37
N ASP A 70 -22.95 -21.67 -2.25
CA ASP A 70 -23.04 -21.93 -3.69
C ASP A 70 -21.68 -22.31 -4.27
N ASN A 71 -20.61 -21.63 -3.85
CA ASN A 71 -19.24 -21.97 -4.22
C ASN A 71 -18.86 -23.38 -3.76
N ARG A 72 -19.23 -23.77 -2.53
CA ARG A 72 -18.99 -25.13 -2.03
C ARG A 72 -19.70 -26.18 -2.90
N ILE A 73 -20.98 -25.97 -3.21
CA ILE A 73 -21.75 -26.88 -4.07
C ILE A 73 -21.15 -26.95 -5.48
N LEU A 74 -20.73 -25.81 -6.02
CA LEU A 74 -20.10 -25.75 -7.34
C LEU A 74 -18.80 -26.54 -7.36
N LEU A 75 -17.92 -26.33 -6.37
CA LEU A 75 -16.65 -27.05 -6.25
C LEU A 75 -16.86 -28.55 -6.09
N GLU A 76 -17.84 -28.98 -5.30
CA GLU A 76 -18.19 -30.39 -5.15
C GLU A 76 -18.64 -31.01 -6.48
N LYS A 77 -19.52 -30.30 -7.23
CA LYS A 77 -19.96 -30.74 -8.56
C LYS A 77 -18.81 -30.79 -9.56
N MET A 78 -17.93 -29.78 -9.57
CA MET A 78 -16.75 -29.75 -10.44
C MET A 78 -15.81 -30.90 -10.11
N ALA A 79 -15.52 -31.13 -8.83
CA ALA A 79 -14.70 -32.26 -8.39
C ALA A 79 -15.31 -33.61 -8.78
N TYR A 80 -16.63 -33.75 -8.70
CA TYR A 80 -17.34 -34.93 -9.17
C TYR A 80 -17.19 -35.14 -10.69
N ILE A 81 -17.37 -34.08 -11.49
CA ILE A 81 -17.20 -34.12 -12.95
C ILE A 81 -15.76 -34.49 -13.31
N MET A 82 -14.77 -33.85 -12.69
CA MET A 82 -13.36 -34.12 -12.91
C MET A 82 -12.98 -35.56 -12.57
N ARG A 83 -13.50 -36.10 -11.45
CA ARG A 83 -13.25 -37.48 -11.04
C ARG A 83 -13.92 -38.49 -11.97
N THR A 84 -15.15 -38.22 -12.37
CA THR A 84 -15.97 -39.21 -13.07
C THR A 84 -15.71 -39.22 -14.57
N ARG A 85 -15.13 -38.14 -15.16
CA ARG A 85 -14.93 -37.91 -16.61
C ARG A 85 -16.12 -38.46 -17.39
N GLY A 86 -17.18 -37.64 -17.48
CA GLY A 86 -18.51 -38.02 -17.95
C GLY A 86 -18.52 -39.05 -19.09
N ARG A 87 -19.29 -40.13 -18.91
CA ARG A 87 -19.62 -41.08 -19.98
C ARG A 87 -20.62 -40.43 -20.92
N VAL A 88 -20.13 -39.57 -21.82
CA VAL A 88 -20.93 -39.02 -22.91
C VAL A 88 -20.61 -39.84 -24.15
N ASP A 89 -21.54 -40.68 -24.59
CA ASP A 89 -21.48 -41.50 -25.80
C ASP A 89 -22.12 -40.80 -27.02
N ASN A 90 -22.46 -39.52 -26.90
CA ASN A 90 -23.06 -38.71 -27.95
C ASN A 90 -22.06 -37.69 -28.52
N TRP A 91 -21.00 -38.17 -29.17
CA TRP A 91 -20.19 -37.30 -30.03
C TRP A 91 -20.94 -37.05 -31.34
N ASN A 92 -21.69 -35.95 -31.36
CA ASN A 92 -22.26 -35.43 -32.59
C ASN A 92 -21.26 -34.44 -33.20
N ASN A 93 -20.49 -34.88 -34.21
CA ASN A 93 -19.60 -34.02 -35.01
C ASN A 93 -20.43 -33.13 -35.96
N TYR A 94 -21.28 -32.29 -35.39
CA TYR A 94 -22.06 -31.31 -36.13
C TYR A 94 -21.32 -29.97 -36.14
N GLU A 95 -20.76 -29.61 -37.29
CA GLU A 95 -20.22 -28.26 -37.48
C GLU A 95 -21.36 -27.23 -37.48
N TYR A 96 -21.37 -26.36 -36.48
CA TYR A 96 -22.38 -25.33 -36.35
C TYR A 96 -22.20 -24.24 -37.43
N LYS A 97 -22.97 -24.34 -38.52
CA LYS A 97 -23.01 -23.32 -39.57
C LYS A 97 -23.83 -22.13 -39.11
N SER A 98 -23.17 -21.11 -38.55
CA SER A 98 -23.82 -19.83 -38.25
C SER A 98 -24.16 -19.11 -39.55
N LEU A 99 -25.43 -18.71 -39.73
CA LEU A 99 -25.88 -17.88 -40.85
C LEU A 99 -25.10 -16.54 -40.92
N ASN A 100 -24.54 -16.08 -39.80
CA ASN A 100 -23.78 -14.83 -39.70
C ASN A 100 -22.27 -15.01 -39.91
N ARG A 101 -21.79 -16.24 -40.22
CA ARG A 101 -20.35 -16.52 -40.39
C ARG A 101 -19.73 -15.62 -41.46
N GLU A 102 -20.40 -15.49 -42.60
CA GLU A 102 -19.89 -14.69 -43.72
C GLU A 102 -19.86 -13.19 -43.38
N LYS A 103 -20.90 -12.67 -42.70
CA LYS A 103 -20.93 -11.28 -42.22
C LYS A 103 -19.78 -11.01 -41.25
N ARG A 104 -19.53 -11.93 -40.30
CA ARG A 104 -18.42 -11.83 -39.34
C ARG A 104 -17.07 -11.86 -40.04
N GLN A 105 -16.89 -12.73 -41.04
CA GLN A 105 -15.67 -12.79 -41.84
C GLN A 105 -15.42 -11.50 -42.62
N ARG A 106 -16.46 -10.91 -43.23
CA ARG A 106 -16.32 -9.62 -43.93
C ARG A 106 -15.97 -8.46 -42.99
N GLU A 107 -16.62 -8.39 -41.82
CA GLU A 107 -16.28 -7.37 -40.82
C GLU A 107 -14.86 -7.58 -40.27
N LEU A 108 -14.44 -8.83 -40.03
CA LEU A 108 -13.07 -9.14 -39.61
C LEU A 108 -12.06 -8.63 -40.65
N LEU A 109 -12.25 -8.96 -41.94
CA LEU A 109 -11.38 -8.48 -43.01
C LEU A 109 -11.36 -6.95 -43.12
N ARG A 110 -12.51 -6.29 -42.91
CA ARG A 110 -12.61 -4.83 -42.91
C ARG A 110 -11.79 -4.24 -41.75
N VAL A 111 -12.02 -4.70 -40.53
CA VAL A 111 -11.30 -4.24 -39.33
C VAL A 111 -9.81 -4.50 -39.46
N THR A 112 -9.40 -5.67 -39.95
CA THR A 112 -7.98 -5.99 -40.18
C THR A 112 -7.34 -5.01 -41.17
N ARG A 113 -8.02 -4.67 -42.28
CA ARG A 113 -7.52 -3.70 -43.25
C ARG A 113 -7.43 -2.29 -42.66
N GLU A 114 -8.44 -1.87 -41.90
CA GLU A 114 -8.44 -0.58 -41.21
C GLU A 114 -7.29 -0.50 -40.18
N ASN A 115 -7.10 -1.55 -39.39
CA ASN A 115 -6.01 -1.65 -38.42
C ASN A 115 -4.63 -1.62 -39.09
N GLN A 116 -4.45 -2.33 -40.21
CA GLN A 116 -3.21 -2.28 -41.00
C GLN A 116 -2.92 -0.86 -41.50
N ALA A 117 -3.94 -0.13 -41.98
CA ALA A 117 -3.78 1.25 -42.43
C ALA A 117 -3.47 2.23 -41.28
N ILE A 118 -4.01 2.00 -40.08
CA ILE A 118 -3.64 2.76 -38.87
C ILE A 118 -2.20 2.46 -38.49
N LEU A 119 -1.82 1.19 -38.43
CA LEU A 119 -0.45 0.77 -38.10
C LEU A 119 0.57 1.41 -39.05
N GLN A 120 0.32 1.35 -40.36
CA GLN A 120 1.17 2.01 -41.36
C GLN A 120 1.28 3.51 -41.11
N ARG A 121 0.19 4.20 -40.76
CA ARG A 121 0.23 5.64 -40.44
C ARG A 121 1.04 5.94 -39.18
N ILE A 122 0.90 5.12 -38.15
CA ILE A 122 1.67 5.27 -36.90
C ILE A 122 3.16 5.05 -37.17
N THR A 123 3.51 3.95 -37.86
CA THR A 123 4.91 3.60 -38.16
C THR A 123 5.58 4.59 -39.11
N MET A 124 4.85 5.10 -40.12
CA MET A 124 5.40 6.06 -41.08
C MET A 124 5.51 7.48 -40.51
N ARG A 125 4.74 7.82 -39.47
CA ARG A 125 4.78 9.14 -38.84
C ARG A 125 6.09 9.27 -38.06
N LYS A 126 6.96 10.17 -38.51
CA LYS A 126 8.15 10.56 -37.76
C LYS A 126 7.74 11.30 -36.49
N PRO A 127 8.44 11.09 -35.36
CA PRO A 127 8.23 11.88 -34.16
C PRO A 127 8.51 13.36 -34.46
N GLU A 128 7.66 14.25 -33.96
CA GLU A 128 7.84 15.71 -34.12
C GLU A 128 8.91 16.26 -33.17
N LEU A 129 9.08 15.60 -32.02
CA LEU A 129 10.11 15.92 -31.04
C LEU A 129 11.33 15.04 -31.29
N SER A 130 12.48 15.69 -31.50
CA SER A 130 13.78 15.00 -31.56
C SER A 130 14.34 14.90 -30.14
N ALA A 131 14.49 13.68 -29.63
CA ALA A 131 15.08 13.45 -28.32
C ALA A 131 16.48 14.07 -28.19
N GLU A 132 17.23 14.14 -29.31
CA GLU A 132 18.55 14.79 -29.34
C GLU A 132 18.45 16.32 -29.18
N GLU A 133 17.43 16.94 -29.78
CA GLU A 133 17.21 18.38 -29.68
C GLU A 133 16.71 18.76 -28.28
N ASP A 134 15.79 17.96 -27.72
CA ASP A 134 15.34 18.11 -26.34
C ASP A 134 16.48 17.95 -25.34
N HIS A 135 17.40 17.00 -25.57
CA HIS A 135 18.59 16.85 -24.72
C HIS A 135 19.53 18.06 -24.80
N LYS A 136 19.75 18.60 -26.01
CA LYS A 136 20.55 19.83 -26.19
C LYS A 136 19.90 21.03 -25.50
N ASN A 137 18.58 21.19 -25.66
CA ASN A 137 17.82 22.26 -25.02
C ASN A 137 17.85 22.12 -23.49
N TRP A 138 17.75 20.89 -22.98
CA TRP A 138 17.88 20.60 -21.56
C TRP A 138 19.27 20.95 -21.03
N LEU A 139 20.34 20.59 -21.75
CA LEU A 139 21.72 20.97 -21.38
C LEU A 139 21.93 22.48 -21.38
N GLN A 140 21.42 23.21 -22.39
CA GLN A 140 21.48 24.67 -22.42
C GLN A 140 20.69 25.28 -21.25
N ASN A 141 19.51 24.76 -20.95
CA ASN A 141 18.72 25.20 -19.81
C ASN A 141 19.45 24.91 -18.50
N LEU A 142 20.11 23.77 -18.37
CA LEU A 142 20.94 23.43 -17.21
C LEU A 142 22.08 24.44 -17.02
N GLN A 143 22.71 24.85 -18.12
CA GLN A 143 23.74 25.89 -18.10
C GLN A 143 23.16 27.25 -17.68
N PHE A 144 21.99 27.64 -18.20
CA PHE A 144 21.32 28.87 -17.76
C PHE A 144 20.95 28.81 -16.28
N MET A 145 20.47 27.66 -15.79
CA MET A 145 20.15 27.44 -14.38
C MET A 145 21.40 27.57 -13.51
N ASP A 146 22.50 26.92 -13.89
CA ASP A 146 23.77 27.03 -13.16
C ASP A 146 24.27 28.50 -13.15
N ASN A 147 24.13 29.24 -14.26
CA ASN A 147 24.52 30.66 -14.35
C ASN A 147 23.63 31.62 -13.54
N ILE A 148 22.32 31.35 -13.42
CA ILE A 148 21.35 32.19 -12.68
C ILE A 148 21.28 31.78 -11.20
N SER A 149 21.73 30.58 -10.85
CA SER A 149 21.68 30.07 -9.49
C SER A 149 22.55 30.91 -8.55
N GLN A 150 21.98 31.31 -7.41
CA GLN A 150 22.70 32.02 -6.34
C GLN A 150 23.63 31.09 -5.56
N TYR A 151 23.33 29.79 -5.55
CA TYR A 151 24.05 28.79 -4.77
C TYR A 151 24.57 27.67 -5.69
N PRO A 152 25.78 27.16 -5.46
CA PRO A 152 26.35 26.08 -6.26
C PRO A 152 25.44 24.85 -6.29
N LYS A 153 25.50 24.12 -7.40
CA LYS A 153 24.83 22.82 -7.52
C LYS A 153 25.30 21.91 -6.39
N ASN A 154 24.35 21.28 -5.69
CA ASN A 154 24.60 20.43 -4.52
C ASN A 154 25.13 21.16 -3.26
N TRP A 155 24.93 22.48 -3.11
CA TRP A 155 25.35 23.21 -1.91
C TRP A 155 24.79 22.64 -0.58
N TRP A 156 23.64 21.97 -0.62
CA TRP A 156 23.02 21.29 0.53
C TRP A 156 23.66 19.93 0.87
N LYS A 157 24.54 19.38 0.02
CA LYS A 157 25.27 18.15 0.35
C LYS A 157 26.42 18.42 1.33
N ASN A 158 27.05 19.59 1.24
CA ASN A 158 28.16 19.99 2.13
C ASN A 158 27.73 20.12 3.61
N ASP A 159 26.43 20.32 3.87
CA ASP A 159 25.88 20.44 5.23
C ASP A 159 25.92 19.10 6.00
N LYS A 160 26.13 17.96 5.31
CA LYS A 160 26.37 16.66 5.95
C LYS A 160 27.83 16.52 6.42
N ASP A 161 28.79 17.07 5.69
CA ASP A 161 30.23 16.99 6.03
C ASP A 161 30.57 17.90 7.23
N ASP A 162 29.88 19.03 7.37
CA ASP A 162 30.02 19.93 8.52
C ASP A 162 29.47 19.34 9.84
N LYS A 163 28.55 18.38 9.77
CA LYS A 163 28.07 17.62 10.94
C LYS A 163 29.04 16.53 11.40
N GLU A 164 29.91 16.04 10.52
CA GLU A 164 30.96 15.08 10.90
C GLU A 164 32.21 15.77 11.46
N THR A 165 32.62 16.89 10.87
CA THR A 165 33.74 17.70 11.39
C THR A 165 33.44 18.35 12.75
N SER A 166 32.18 18.74 13.02
CA SER A 166 31.77 19.28 14.33
C SER A 166 31.65 18.22 15.44
N ARG A 167 31.39 16.94 15.11
CA ARG A 167 31.46 15.82 16.08
C ARG A 167 32.91 15.45 16.43
N SER A 168 33.84 15.61 15.49
CA SER A 168 35.29 15.40 15.71
C SER A 168 35.93 16.45 16.63
N ALA A 169 35.43 17.68 16.63
CA ALA A 169 35.98 18.76 17.48
C ALA A 169 35.64 18.62 18.98
N HIS A 170 34.60 17.86 19.36
CA HIS A 170 34.18 17.69 20.75
C HIS A 170 34.73 16.42 21.44
N SER A 171 35.50 15.58 20.73
CA SER A 171 36.20 14.42 21.32
C SER A 171 37.70 14.67 21.58
N ARG A 172 38.25 15.83 21.17
CA ARG A 172 39.67 16.22 21.38
C ARG A 172 39.98 16.85 22.75
N THR A 173 39.30 16.42 23.81
CA THR A 173 39.76 16.66 25.19
C THR A 173 39.84 15.36 25.97
N LYS A 174 40.43 14.31 25.39
CA LYS A 174 40.95 13.18 26.16
C LYS A 174 41.78 12.27 25.25
N SER A 175 42.93 11.84 25.79
CA SER A 175 43.78 10.72 25.34
C SER A 175 44.43 10.89 23.96
N GLU A 176 45.77 10.96 23.80
CA GLU A 176 46.77 10.08 24.44
C GLU A 176 46.22 8.68 24.64
N ASN A 177 46.11 7.93 23.54
CA ASN A 177 46.57 6.55 23.42
C ASN A 177 46.09 5.94 22.10
N GLU A 178 46.99 5.15 21.52
CA GLU A 178 46.72 4.01 20.65
C GLU A 178 46.23 4.36 19.23
N ALA A 179 47.15 4.33 18.26
CA ALA A 179 47.36 3.19 17.33
C ALA A 179 46.39 3.33 16.13
N ALA A 180 46.84 3.68 14.92
CA ALA A 180 47.66 2.87 14.01
C ALA A 180 47.11 1.45 13.84
N GLU A 181 45.99 1.29 13.14
CA GLU A 181 45.64 0.11 12.32
C GLU A 181 44.33 0.36 11.52
N GLU A 182 44.38 0.05 10.22
CA GLU A 182 43.25 -0.38 9.34
C GLU A 182 42.15 0.67 9.05
N ASN A 183 41.96 1.25 7.87
CA ASN A 183 41.93 0.75 6.49
C ASN A 183 41.11 -0.52 6.29
N GLU A 184 39.78 -0.38 6.30
CA GLU A 184 38.82 -1.11 5.46
C GLU A 184 37.42 -0.48 5.68
N GLN A 185 36.57 -0.43 4.64
CA GLN A 185 35.17 0.05 4.63
C GLN A 185 34.93 1.51 4.18
N GLN A 186 35.36 1.89 2.98
CA GLN A 186 34.75 3.01 2.24
C GLN A 186 34.49 2.71 0.75
N GLU A 187 34.45 1.42 0.36
CA GLU A 187 34.05 0.97 -0.99
C GLU A 187 32.63 0.38 -1.07
N ASN A 188 31.83 0.43 0.01
CA ASN A 188 30.56 -0.32 0.10
C ASN A 188 29.26 0.49 0.04
N ASP A 189 29.29 1.81 -0.19
CA ASP A 189 28.05 2.63 -0.23
C ASP A 189 27.76 3.32 -1.57
N GLU A 190 28.70 3.36 -2.52
CA GLU A 190 28.40 3.86 -3.89
C GLU A 190 27.73 2.81 -4.79
N THR A 191 27.72 1.55 -4.38
CA THR A 191 27.04 0.44 -5.07
C THR A 191 25.58 0.23 -4.64
N ARG A 192 25.05 0.99 -3.66
CA ARG A 192 23.66 0.79 -3.18
C ARG A 192 22.60 1.62 -3.90
N ASP A 193 22.93 2.84 -4.34
CA ASP A 193 21.95 3.73 -5.01
C ASP A 193 21.87 3.51 -6.53
N SER A 194 22.88 2.84 -7.11
CA SER A 194 22.85 2.39 -8.51
C SER A 194 22.16 1.02 -8.67
N ASP A 195 22.17 0.18 -7.63
CA ASP A 195 21.49 -1.13 -7.61
C ASP A 195 19.97 -1.05 -7.36
N GLU A 196 19.44 0.01 -6.73
CA GLU A 196 17.99 0.15 -6.52
C GLU A 196 17.25 0.59 -7.79
N ASN A 197 17.86 1.45 -8.62
CA ASN A 197 17.27 1.84 -9.90
C ASN A 197 17.43 0.77 -11.00
N ASN A 198 18.47 -0.07 -10.93
CA ASN A 198 18.60 -1.23 -11.82
C ASN A 198 17.69 -2.39 -11.40
N LYS A 199 17.45 -2.61 -10.09
CA LYS A 199 16.51 -3.64 -9.61
C LYS A 199 15.06 -3.38 -9.98
N ASP A 200 14.65 -2.12 -10.16
CA ASP A 200 13.27 -1.79 -10.55
C ASP A 200 13.06 -1.86 -12.07
N ASN A 201 14.11 -1.68 -12.87
CA ASN A 201 14.09 -1.95 -14.32
C ASN A 201 14.25 -3.46 -14.62
N GLU A 202 15.17 -4.17 -13.97
CA GLU A 202 15.31 -5.64 -14.09
C GLU A 202 14.06 -6.37 -13.59
N LYS A 203 13.36 -5.90 -12.54
CA LYS A 203 12.07 -6.49 -12.11
C LYS A 203 10.89 -6.19 -13.05
N GLN A 204 10.99 -5.16 -13.88
CA GLN A 204 9.98 -4.91 -14.93
C GLN A 204 10.29 -5.74 -16.17
N GLU A 205 11.57 -5.85 -16.55
CA GLU A 205 12.02 -6.69 -17.66
C GLU A 205 11.87 -8.19 -17.36
N ASP A 206 12.25 -8.68 -16.17
CA ASP A 206 12.06 -10.08 -15.74
C ASP A 206 10.58 -10.44 -15.61
N LYS A 207 9.69 -9.50 -15.28
CA LYS A 207 8.25 -9.75 -15.28
C LYS A 207 7.72 -9.90 -16.69
N THR A 208 8.13 -9.01 -17.61
CA THR A 208 7.73 -9.11 -19.02
C THR A 208 8.32 -10.34 -19.71
N ASP A 209 9.56 -10.72 -19.42
CA ASP A 209 10.21 -11.92 -19.98
C ASP A 209 9.62 -13.20 -19.35
N SER A 210 9.23 -13.18 -18.06
CA SER A 210 8.55 -14.32 -17.42
C SER A 210 7.09 -14.49 -17.87
N ASP A 211 6.42 -13.40 -18.24
CA ASP A 211 5.06 -13.44 -18.79
C ASP A 211 5.10 -13.83 -20.28
N GLU A 212 6.09 -13.38 -21.06
CA GLU A 212 6.33 -13.85 -22.44
C GLU A 212 6.82 -15.30 -22.50
N GLN A 213 7.62 -15.77 -21.54
CA GLN A 213 8.01 -17.18 -21.45
C GLN A 213 6.86 -18.08 -21.03
N LYS A 214 5.95 -17.62 -20.16
CA LYS A 214 4.72 -18.36 -19.81
C LYS A 214 3.74 -18.42 -20.97
N ASP A 215 3.56 -17.32 -21.70
CA ASP A 215 2.70 -17.30 -22.88
C ASP A 215 3.28 -18.22 -23.98
N ASN A 216 4.61 -18.23 -24.17
CA ASN A 216 5.27 -19.15 -25.11
C ASN A 216 5.30 -20.62 -24.65
N GLU A 217 5.39 -20.90 -23.35
CA GLU A 217 5.27 -22.27 -22.80
C GLU A 217 3.82 -22.77 -22.86
N GLU A 218 2.82 -21.93 -22.57
CA GLU A 218 1.40 -22.28 -22.74
C GLU A 218 1.07 -22.56 -24.21
N GLN A 219 1.64 -21.77 -25.13
CA GLN A 219 1.44 -21.95 -26.57
C GLN A 219 2.16 -23.18 -27.13
N LYS A 220 3.39 -23.51 -26.65
CA LYS A 220 4.06 -24.77 -26.99
C LYS A 220 3.36 -26.01 -26.42
N VAL A 221 2.82 -25.92 -25.20
CA VAL A 221 2.10 -27.02 -24.57
C VAL A 221 0.75 -27.29 -25.25
N ASP A 222 0.17 -26.28 -25.90
CA ASP A 222 -1.03 -26.44 -26.71
C ASP A 222 -0.70 -26.95 -28.13
N ASP A 223 0.39 -26.49 -28.75
CA ASP A 223 0.88 -27.03 -30.03
C ASP A 223 1.34 -28.51 -29.91
N ASP A 224 2.05 -28.89 -28.84
CA ASP A 224 2.48 -30.28 -28.59
C ASP A 224 1.29 -31.21 -28.32
N LYS A 225 0.20 -30.71 -27.72
CA LYS A 225 -1.04 -31.49 -27.53
C LYS A 225 -1.77 -31.71 -28.85
N ASP A 226 -1.78 -30.71 -29.72
CA ASP A 226 -2.41 -30.80 -31.04
C ASP A 226 -1.63 -31.77 -31.95
N GLU A 227 -0.29 -31.79 -31.90
CA GLU A 227 0.53 -32.81 -32.58
C GLU A 227 0.35 -34.23 -31.99
N GLU A 228 0.21 -34.37 -30.67
CA GLU A 228 -0.04 -35.67 -30.02
C GLU A 228 -1.47 -36.21 -30.31
N ILE A 229 -2.43 -35.32 -30.57
CA ILE A 229 -3.78 -35.67 -31.03
C ILE A 229 -3.74 -36.11 -32.50
N GLU A 230 -3.00 -35.40 -33.36
CA GLU A 230 -2.89 -35.72 -34.79
C GLU A 230 -2.13 -37.04 -35.04
N GLN A 231 -1.12 -37.35 -34.21
CA GLN A 231 -0.41 -38.65 -34.25
C GLN A 231 -1.29 -39.82 -33.75
N LYS A 232 -2.14 -39.60 -32.74
CA LYS A 232 -3.07 -40.63 -32.26
C LYS A 232 -4.21 -40.89 -33.24
N GLU A 233 -4.65 -39.87 -33.97
CA GLU A 233 -5.68 -40.02 -35.02
C GLU A 233 -5.14 -40.73 -36.28
N THR A 234 -3.85 -40.63 -36.58
CA THR A 234 -3.22 -41.32 -37.71
C THR A 234 -2.82 -42.77 -37.41
N GLU A 235 -2.60 -43.13 -36.13
CA GLU A 235 -2.34 -44.52 -35.70
C GLU A 235 -3.63 -45.35 -35.47
N THR A 236 -4.81 -44.72 -35.42
CA THR A 236 -6.10 -45.42 -35.23
C THR A 236 -6.99 -45.52 -36.48
N ALA A 237 -6.46 -45.16 -37.66
CA ALA A 237 -7.06 -45.40 -38.98
C ALA A 237 -6.37 -46.56 -39.73
#